data_AF-A0A8T4ED97-F1
#
_entry.id   AF-A0A8T4ED97-F1
#
_cell.length_a   1.000
_cell.length_b   1.000
_cell.length_c   1.000
_cell.angle_alpha   90.00
_cell.angle_beta   90.00
_cell.angle_gamma   90.00
#
_symmetry.space_group_name_H-M   'P 1'
#
loop_
_entity.id
_entity.type
_entity.pdbx_description
1 polymer ?
#
loop_
_entity_poly.entity_id
_entity_poly.type
_entity_poly.pdbx_seq_one_letter_code
_entity_poly.pdbx_strand_id
1 'polypeptide(L)'
;MTLKQERLTRQTKDIPSTKDLPNIRSIKYESGLTIDIDVADFKGHPLWNILIETARNNPLFPGRSGYAHNHIIPENPKITPKELASKLSITVGEALAILEGYEKTG
;
A
#
# COMPACT_ATOMS: atom_id res chain seq x y z
N MET A 1 -26.98 -26.25 41.10
CA MET A 1 -26.20 -25.79 39.93
C MET A 1 -27.16 -25.09 38.99
N THR A 2 -27.08 -23.76 38.86
CA THR A 2 -27.99 -23.00 37.99
C THR A 2 -27.15 -22.07 37.14
N LEU A 3 -26.84 -22.52 35.93
CA LEU A 3 -26.30 -21.67 34.87
C LEU A 3 -27.45 -21.28 33.93
N LYS A 4 -27.33 -20.06 33.37
CA LYS A 4 -28.13 -19.42 32.31
C LYS A 4 -29.13 -18.37 32.81
N GLN A 5 -28.65 -17.14 32.99
CA GLN A 5 -29.22 -15.94 32.35
C GLN A 5 -28.49 -14.67 32.82
N GLU A 6 -27.20 -14.54 32.49
CA GLU A 6 -26.46 -13.29 32.71
C GLU A 6 -26.54 -12.33 31.50
N ARG A 7 -27.12 -12.77 30.36
CA ARG A 7 -27.16 -12.01 29.10
C ARG A 7 -28.33 -11.03 28.98
N LEU A 8 -29.21 -10.91 29.97
CA LEU A 8 -30.40 -10.04 29.90
C LEU A 8 -30.29 -8.73 30.70
N THR A 9 -29.24 -8.52 31.49
CA THR A 9 -29.11 -7.37 32.41
C THR A 9 -27.98 -6.40 32.07
N ARG A 10 -27.25 -6.60 30.96
CA ARG A 10 -26.25 -5.60 30.52
C ARG A 10 -26.97 -4.34 30.05
N GLN A 11 -26.98 -3.33 30.92
CA GLN A 11 -27.41 -1.98 30.57
C GLN A 11 -26.54 -1.46 29.42
N THR A 12 -27.18 -0.86 28.42
CA THR A 12 -26.60 -0.19 27.24
C THR A 12 -25.78 1.07 27.59
N LYS A 13 -25.18 1.14 28.78
CA LYS A 13 -24.31 2.23 29.21
C LYS A 13 -22.82 1.96 28.92
N ASP A 14 -22.46 0.71 28.68
CA ASP A 14 -21.07 0.28 28.46
C ASP A 14 -20.68 0.16 26.98
N ILE A 15 -21.55 0.57 26.06
CA ILE A 15 -21.18 0.74 24.65
C ILE A 15 -20.56 2.14 24.55
N PRO A 16 -19.27 2.29 24.18
CA PRO A 16 -18.69 3.60 23.98
C PRO A 16 -19.57 4.39 23.03
N SER A 17 -19.97 5.58 23.48
CA SER A 17 -20.82 6.48 22.70
C SER A 17 -20.11 6.74 21.37
N THR A 18 -20.84 6.78 20.26
CA THR A 18 -20.31 7.09 18.92
C THR A 18 -19.57 8.44 18.85
N LYS A 19 -19.60 9.23 19.92
CA LYS A 19 -18.84 10.47 20.12
C LYS A 19 -17.34 10.25 20.37
N ASP A 20 -16.93 9.07 20.85
CA ASP A 20 -15.53 8.74 21.13
C ASP A 20 -14.82 8.04 19.95
N LEU A 21 -15.56 7.70 18.90
CA LEU A 21 -14.98 7.22 17.65
C LEU A 21 -14.47 8.43 16.85
N PRO A 22 -13.23 8.40 16.31
CA PRO A 22 -12.79 9.45 15.40
C PRO A 22 -13.79 9.55 14.24
N ASN A 23 -14.25 10.76 13.94
CA ASN A 23 -15.22 11.00 12.88
C ASN A 23 -14.58 10.73 11.50
N ILE A 24 -14.62 9.48 11.04
CA ILE A 24 -14.02 9.02 9.78
C ILE A 24 -14.53 9.82 8.57
N ARG A 25 -15.75 10.39 8.64
CA ARG A 25 -16.35 11.21 7.57
C ARG A 25 -15.74 12.60 7.43
N SER A 26 -14.98 13.06 8.41
CA SER A 26 -14.30 14.36 8.38
C SER A 26 -12.83 14.27 7.99
N ILE A 27 -12.28 13.06 7.85
CA ILE A 27 -10.94 12.88 7.33
C ILE A 27 -11.04 13.10 5.82
N LYS A 28 -10.64 14.30 5.40
CA LYS A 28 -10.48 14.63 3.98
C LYS A 28 -9.26 13.85 3.49
N TYR A 29 -9.47 12.59 3.11
CA TYR A 29 -8.48 11.85 2.35
C TYR A 29 -8.34 12.57 1.02
N GLU A 30 -7.20 13.20 0.77
CA GLU A 30 -6.90 13.60 -0.59
C GLU A 30 -6.94 12.34 -1.45
N SER A 31 -7.53 12.47 -2.64
CA SER A 31 -7.65 11.35 -3.56
C SER A 31 -6.28 10.67 -3.70
N GLY A 32 -6.24 9.34 -3.58
CA GLY A 32 -4.99 8.58 -3.77
C GLY A 32 -4.31 8.83 -5.12
N LEU A 33 -5.04 9.44 -6.07
CA LEU A 33 -4.54 9.89 -7.35
C LEU A 33 -3.54 11.05 -7.26
N THR A 34 -3.64 11.91 -6.24
CA THR A 34 -2.88 13.16 -6.09
C THR A 34 -1.88 13.14 -4.94
N ILE A 35 -1.74 12.04 -4.21
CA ILE A 35 -0.74 11.91 -3.16
C ILE A 35 0.65 11.98 -3.82
N ASP A 36 1.46 12.96 -3.43
CA ASP A 36 2.90 12.94 -3.72
C ASP A 36 3.52 11.80 -2.90
N ILE A 37 3.89 10.73 -3.60
CA ILE A 37 4.42 9.52 -2.99
C ILE A 37 5.91 9.76 -2.73
N ASP A 38 6.27 10.20 -1.52
CA ASP A 38 7.67 10.21 -1.11
C ASP A 38 8.13 8.78 -0.80
N VAL A 39 8.87 8.20 -1.75
CA VAL A 39 9.40 6.84 -1.67
C VAL A 39 10.26 6.64 -0.41
N ALA A 40 10.96 7.68 0.05
CA ALA A 40 11.83 7.60 1.22
C ALA A 40 11.03 7.32 2.50
N ASP A 41 9.87 7.97 2.66
CA ASP A 41 8.97 7.77 3.80
C ASP A 41 8.35 6.38 3.80
N PHE A 42 8.06 5.81 2.62
CA PHE A 42 7.47 4.46 2.53
C PHE A 42 8.46 3.34 2.82
N LYS A 43 9.74 3.49 2.47
CA LYS A 43 10.77 2.45 2.72
C LYS A 43 10.95 2.13 4.21
N GLY A 44 10.73 3.11 5.09
CA GLY A 44 10.80 2.94 6.55
C GLY A 44 9.55 2.30 7.18
N HIS A 45 8.45 2.19 6.42
CA HIS A 45 7.18 1.72 6.95
C HIS A 45 7.13 0.17 7.03
N PRO A 46 6.57 -0.44 8.08
CA PRO A 46 6.51 -1.91 8.21
C PRO A 46 5.73 -2.61 7.09
N LEU A 47 4.81 -1.89 6.44
CA LEU A 47 4.04 -2.39 5.29
C LEU A 47 4.85 -2.46 3.99
N TRP A 48 6.04 -1.86 3.93
CA TRP A 48 6.89 -1.87 2.75
C TRP A 48 7.19 -3.29 2.28
N ASN A 49 7.62 -4.16 3.19
CA ASN A 49 7.95 -5.55 2.85
C ASN A 49 6.73 -6.29 2.28
N ILE A 50 5.54 -6.06 2.85
CA ILE A 50 4.30 -6.65 2.38
C ILE A 50 3.96 -6.15 0.97
N LEU A 51 4.14 -4.86 0.70
CA LEU A 51 3.92 -4.28 -0.63
C LEU A 51 4.83 -4.95 -1.66
N ILE A 52 6.12 -5.05 -1.37
CA ILE A 52 7.11 -5.64 -2.27
C ILE A 52 6.82 -7.11 -2.52
N GLU A 53 6.55 -7.88 -1.47
CA GLU A 53 6.18 -9.30 -1.56
C GLU A 53 4.92 -9.49 -2.40
N THR A 54 3.88 -8.71 -2.13
CA THR A 54 2.60 -8.79 -2.84
C THR A 54 2.76 -8.44 -4.32
N ALA A 55 3.51 -7.38 -4.63
CA ALA A 55 3.80 -6.98 -6.01
C ALA A 55 4.57 -8.07 -6.76
N ARG A 56 5.58 -8.68 -6.13
CA ARG A 56 6.41 -9.75 -6.73
C ARG A 56 5.67 -11.06 -6.94
N ASN A 57 4.70 -11.38 -6.07
CA ASN A 57 3.87 -12.57 -6.20
C ASN A 57 2.86 -12.48 -7.37
N ASN A 58 2.71 -11.33 -8.03
CA ASN A 58 1.89 -11.23 -9.23
C ASN A 58 2.53 -12.05 -10.38
N PRO A 59 1.82 -13.01 -11.00
CA PRO A 59 2.36 -13.82 -12.09
C PRO A 59 2.89 -13.02 -13.29
N LEU A 60 2.38 -11.79 -13.50
CA LEU A 60 2.79 -10.90 -14.58
C LEU A 60 4.01 -10.04 -14.22
N PHE A 61 4.43 -10.03 -12.95
CA PHE A 61 5.54 -9.22 -12.46
C PHE A 61 6.88 -9.54 -13.13
N PRO A 62 7.30 -10.82 -13.30
CA PRO A 62 8.58 -11.13 -13.93
C PRO A 62 8.71 -10.59 -15.36
N GLY A 63 7.65 -10.67 -16.16
CA GLY A 63 7.65 -10.13 -17.53
C GLY A 63 7.75 -8.60 -17.55
N ARG A 64 6.99 -7.92 -16.69
CA ARG A 64 6.98 -6.45 -16.57
C ARG A 64 8.31 -5.91 -16.04
N SER A 65 8.87 -6.56 -15.01
CA SER A 65 10.17 -6.20 -14.43
C SER A 65 11.31 -6.42 -15.43
N GLY A 66 11.34 -7.55 -16.14
CA GLY A 66 12.33 -7.81 -17.18
C GLY A 66 12.27 -6.79 -18.32
N TYR A 67 11.06 -6.45 -18.79
CA TYR A 67 10.91 -5.41 -19.81
C TYR A 67 11.37 -4.03 -19.31
N ALA A 68 10.99 -3.65 -18.08
CA ALA A 68 11.42 -2.41 -17.47
C ALA A 68 12.96 -2.32 -17.38
N HIS A 69 13.60 -3.39 -16.92
CA HIS A 69 15.05 -3.47 -16.73
C HIS A 69 15.84 -3.43 -18.05
N ASN A 70 15.28 -4.00 -19.13
CA ASN A 70 15.97 -4.09 -20.41
C ASN A 70 15.71 -2.90 -21.33
N HIS A 71 14.55 -2.25 -21.22
CA HIS A 71 14.12 -1.24 -22.19
C HIS A 71 13.81 0.13 -21.58
N ILE A 72 13.32 0.23 -20.34
CA ILE A 72 12.88 1.52 -19.79
C ILE A 72 13.95 2.16 -18.91
N ILE A 73 14.47 1.41 -17.94
CA ILE A 73 15.42 1.93 -16.95
C ILE A 73 16.77 2.33 -17.60
N PRO A 74 17.33 1.57 -18.57
CA PRO A 74 18.56 1.99 -19.24
C PRO A 74 18.40 3.28 -20.05
N GLU A 75 17.22 3.52 -20.62
CA GLU A 75 16.91 4.75 -21.36
C GLU A 75 16.72 5.95 -20.42
N ASN A 76 16.13 5.74 -19.25
CA ASN A 76 15.91 6.78 -18.25
C ASN A 76 16.20 6.24 -16.83
N PRO A 77 17.46 6.31 -16.36
CA PRO A 77 17.84 5.78 -15.06
C PRO A 77 17.30 6.59 -13.88
N LYS A 78 16.75 7.79 -14.14
CA LYS A 78 16.13 8.66 -13.13
C LYS A 78 14.61 8.61 -13.16
N ILE A 79 14.02 7.61 -13.82
CA ILE A 79 12.57 7.47 -13.93
C ILE A 79 11.94 7.32 -12.55
N THR A 80 10.89 8.08 -12.29
CA THR A 80 10.13 7.98 -11.04
C THR A 80 9.20 6.75 -11.06
N PRO A 81 8.81 6.20 -9.90
CA PRO A 81 7.86 5.09 -9.84
C PRO A 81 6.52 5.43 -10.51
N LYS A 82 6.08 6.69 -10.42
CA LYS A 82 4.84 7.17 -11.04
C LYS A 82 4.92 7.15 -12.57
N GLU A 83 6.03 7.65 -13.13
CA GLU A 83 6.25 7.64 -14.57
C GLU A 83 6.38 6.20 -15.11
N LEU A 84 7.07 5.33 -14.38
CA LEU A 84 7.20 3.92 -14.74
C LEU A 84 5.83 3.23 -14.71
N ALA A 85 5.01 3.51 -13.70
CA ALA A 85 3.65 3.00 -13.58
C ALA A 85 2.78 3.42 -14.78
N SER A 86 2.85 4.69 -15.17
CA SER A 86 2.14 5.19 -16.35
C SER A 86 2.64 4.56 -17.66
N LYS A 87 3.96 4.41 -17.84
CA LYS A 87 4.56 3.86 -19.06
C LYS A 87 4.22 2.38 -19.26
N LEU A 88 4.15 1.60 -18.17
CA LEU A 88 3.84 0.17 -18.20
C LEU A 88 2.35 -0.14 -17.99
N SER A 89 1.52 0.87 -17.70
CA SER A 89 0.12 0.70 -17.31
C SER A 89 -0.04 -0.28 -16.13
N ILE A 90 0.79 -0.10 -15.10
CA ILE A 90 0.82 -0.91 -13.87
C ILE A 90 0.51 -0.03 -12.65
N THR A 91 0.34 -0.65 -11.49
CA THR A 91 0.17 0.09 -10.24
C THR A 91 1.50 0.74 -9.80
N VAL A 92 1.42 1.84 -9.05
CA VAL A 92 2.63 2.48 -8.48
C VAL A 92 3.36 1.53 -7.53
N GLY A 93 2.63 0.67 -6.81
CA GLY A 93 3.22 -0.38 -5.96
C GLY A 93 4.08 -1.37 -6.75
N GLU A 94 3.60 -1.84 -7.91
CA GLU A 94 4.40 -2.70 -8.79
C GLU A 94 5.62 -1.96 -9.34
N ALA A 95 5.47 -0.70 -9.74
CA ALA A 95 6.58 0.12 -10.22
C ALA A 95 7.66 0.34 -9.13
N LEU A 96 7.24 0.59 -7.88
CA LEU A 96 8.12 0.68 -6.72
C LEU A 96 8.91 -0.63 -6.51
N ALA A 97 8.23 -1.77 -6.60
CA ALA A 97 8.87 -3.08 -6.44
C ALA A 97 9.88 -3.41 -7.55
N ILE A 98 9.63 -2.93 -8.78
CA ILE A 98 10.58 -3.04 -9.90
C ILE A 98 11.82 -2.19 -9.63
N LEU A 99 11.64 -0.93 -9.22
CA LEU A 99 12.75 -0.01 -8.97
C LEU A 99 13.59 -0.41 -7.72
N GLU A 100 12.96 -0.96 -6.69
CA GLU A 100 13.66 -1.48 -5.50
C GLU A 100 14.62 -2.62 -5.85
N GLY A 101 14.21 -3.51 -6.78
CA GLY A 101 15.08 -4.59 -7.27
C GLY A 101 16.27 -4.08 -8.10
N TYR A 102 16.11 -2.92 -8.75
CA TYR A 102 17.16 -2.29 -9.56
C TYR A 102 18.22 -1.60 -8.68
N GLU A 103 17.82 -0.91 -7.61
CA GLU A 103 18.74 -0.24 -6.68
C GLU A 103 19.77 -1.19 -6.05
N LYS A 104 19.45 -2.48 -5.90
CA LYS A 104 20.34 -3.49 -5.30
C LYS A 104 21.37 -4.09 -6.25
N THR A 105 21.33 -3.75 -7.54
CA THR A 105 22.21 -4.34 -8.57
C THR A 105 23.22 -3.32 -9.14
N GLY A 106 23.33 -2.14 -8.53
CA GLY A 106 24.32 -1.10 -8.86
C GLY A 106 25.51 -1.09 -7.91
#